data_AF-A0A2M7XR59-F1
#
_entry.id   AF-A0A2M7XR59-F1
#
_cell.length_a   1.000
_cell.length_b   1.000
_cell.length_c   1.000
_cell.angle_alpha   90.00
_cell.angle_beta   90.00
_cell.angle_gamma   90.00
#
_symmetry.space_group_name_H-M   'P 1'
#
loop_
_entity.id
_entity.type
_entity.pdbx_description
1 polymer ?
#
loop_
_entity_poly.entity_id
_entity_poly.type
_entity_poly.pdbx_seq_one_letter_code
_entity_poly.pdbx_strand_id
1 'polypeptide(L)'
;MALQCGIIGLPNVGKSTIFNALTSSDIPAENYPFCTIEPNVGIVPVPDFHLKKLSAIYHPQKTTPAVVEFVDIAGLVKGASKGEGLGNQFLSHIREVTAICHVVRCFEDENVTHVEGSIDPIRDIEIIETELIIKDLDSVERQEKKTAKKLKSGEKSLEAELSALT
;
A
#
# COMPACT_ATOMS: atom_id res chain seq x y z
N MET A 1 -11.80 -11.67 -0.26
CA MET A 1 -10.44 -11.23 0.07
C MET A 1 -10.55 -10.19 1.16
N ALA A 2 -9.69 -10.25 2.17
CA ALA A 2 -9.57 -9.15 3.12
C ALA A 2 -9.03 -7.92 2.38
N LEU A 3 -9.43 -6.72 2.81
CA LEU A 3 -8.86 -5.49 2.29
C LEU A 3 -7.39 -5.42 2.69
N GLN A 4 -6.49 -5.30 1.71
CA GLN A 4 -5.05 -5.12 1.94
C GLN A 4 -4.68 -3.64 1.78
N CYS A 5 -4.15 -3.05 2.82
CA CYS A 5 -3.79 -1.64 2.91
C CYS A 5 -2.28 -1.50 3.09
N GLY A 6 -1.59 -0.96 2.09
CA GLY A 6 -0.16 -0.69 2.15
C GLY A 6 0.14 0.65 2.82
N ILE A 7 0.94 0.64 3.87
CA ILE A 7 1.41 1.85 4.54
C ILE A 7 2.64 2.37 3.81
N ILE A 8 2.55 3.60 3.29
CA ILE A 8 3.64 4.26 2.57
C ILE A 8 3.98 5.62 3.19
N GLY A 9 5.09 6.20 2.77
CA GLY A 9 5.60 7.47 3.28
C GLY A 9 7.12 7.50 3.28
N LEU A 10 7.69 8.70 3.34
CA LEU A 10 9.14 8.90 3.38
C LEU A 10 9.77 8.23 4.61
N PRO A 11 11.10 8.03 4.65
CA PRO A 11 11.79 7.61 5.86
C PRO A 11 11.51 8.54 7.04
N ASN A 12 11.49 7.97 8.25
CA ASN A 12 11.34 8.71 9.51
C ASN A 12 10.01 9.49 9.72
N VAL A 13 8.97 9.22 8.93
CA VAL A 13 7.64 9.84 9.11
C VAL A 13 6.76 9.16 10.17
N GLY A 14 7.23 8.05 10.77
CA GLY A 14 6.48 7.28 11.78
C GLY A 14 5.69 6.09 11.25
N LYS A 15 5.95 5.60 10.03
CA LYS A 15 5.28 4.41 9.44
C LYS A 15 5.29 3.20 10.36
N SER A 16 6.48 2.76 10.79
CA SER A 16 6.61 1.57 11.64
C SER A 16 5.97 1.77 13.02
N THR A 17 5.94 3.02 13.53
CA THR A 17 5.21 3.35 14.77
C THR A 17 3.71 3.15 14.60
N ILE A 18 3.14 3.65 13.50
CA ILE A 18 1.71 3.45 13.17
C ILE A 18 1.41 1.98 12.93
N PHE A 19 2.24 1.29 12.15
CA PHE A 19 2.10 -0.15 11.89
C PHE A 19 2.09 -0.93 13.20
N ASN A 20 3.09 -0.73 14.06
CA ASN A 20 3.15 -1.40 15.36
C ASN A 20 1.95 -1.06 16.24
N ALA A 21 1.49 0.21 16.25
CA ALA A 21 0.31 0.59 17.02
C ALA A 21 -0.97 -0.10 16.52
N LEU A 22 -1.10 -0.27 15.20
CA LEU A 22 -2.22 -0.98 14.59
C LEU A 22 -2.16 -2.49 14.84
N THR A 23 -0.95 -3.09 14.81
CA THR A 23 -0.75 -4.54 14.94
C THR A 23 -0.61 -5.04 16.38
N SER A 24 -0.35 -4.13 17.33
CA SER A 24 -0.28 -4.44 18.77
C SER A 24 -1.63 -4.82 19.39
N SER A 25 -2.73 -4.82 18.62
CA SER A 25 -4.00 -5.37 19.06
C SER A 25 -3.90 -6.90 19.20
N ASP A 26 -3.95 -7.38 20.45
CA ASP A 26 -3.75 -8.75 20.96
C ASP A 26 -4.61 -9.88 20.32
N ILE A 27 -4.65 -10.02 19.00
CA ILE A 27 -5.28 -11.18 18.35
C ILE A 27 -4.19 -12.07 17.78
N PRO A 28 -3.90 -13.24 18.41
CA PRO A 28 -2.99 -14.22 17.87
C PRO A 28 -3.43 -14.61 16.47
N ALA A 29 -2.52 -14.50 15.51
CA ALA A 29 -2.75 -14.83 14.11
C ALA A 29 -3.10 -16.32 13.88
N GLU A 30 -2.88 -17.17 14.89
CA GLU A 30 -3.36 -18.56 14.96
C GLU A 30 -4.89 -18.67 14.78
N ASN A 31 -5.65 -17.60 15.02
CA ASN A 31 -7.10 -17.58 14.87
C ASN A 31 -7.58 -17.54 13.40
N TYR A 32 -6.70 -17.35 12.42
CA TYR A 32 -7.03 -17.25 11.00
C TYR A 32 -6.34 -18.36 10.19
N PRO A 33 -7.01 -19.51 9.96
CA PRO A 33 -6.40 -20.77 9.50
C PRO A 33 -5.86 -20.80 8.06
N PHE A 34 -5.66 -19.66 7.40
CA PHE A 34 -5.18 -19.57 6.02
C PHE A 34 -4.20 -18.41 5.75
N CYS A 35 -3.78 -17.67 6.78
CA CYS A 35 -2.92 -16.51 6.60
C CYS A 35 -1.44 -16.88 6.81
N THR A 36 -0.63 -16.77 5.75
CA THR A 36 0.83 -16.72 5.89
C THR A 36 1.19 -15.32 6.39
N ILE A 37 1.75 -15.22 7.59
CA ILE A 37 2.23 -13.94 8.12
C ILE A 37 3.61 -13.71 7.53
N GLU A 38 3.70 -12.87 6.51
CA GLU A 38 4.96 -12.24 6.16
C GLU A 38 5.32 -11.21 7.24
N PRO A 39 6.61 -11.01 7.57
CA PRO A 39 7.04 -10.19 8.71
C PRO A 39 6.55 -8.73 8.68
N ASN A 40 6.08 -8.26 7.53
CA ASN A 40 5.57 -6.90 7.33
C ASN A 40 4.04 -6.85 7.17
N VAL A 41 3.31 -7.92 7.49
CA VAL A 41 1.84 -7.98 7.36
C VAL A 41 1.18 -8.09 8.74
N GLY A 42 0.20 -7.24 8.99
CA GLY A 42 -0.56 -7.17 10.24
C GLY A 42 -2.05 -7.30 10.02
N ILE A 43 -2.73 -8.16 10.78
CA ILE A 43 -4.18 -8.36 10.68
C ILE A 43 -4.86 -7.60 11.81
N VAL A 44 -5.76 -6.67 11.47
CA VAL A 44 -6.42 -5.79 12.43
C VAL A 44 -7.94 -5.96 12.34
N PRO A 45 -8.64 -6.25 13.45
CA PRO A 45 -10.09 -6.33 13.47
C PRO A 45 -10.70 -4.94 13.29
N VAL A 46 -11.75 -4.84 12.47
CA VAL A 46 -12.48 -3.59 12.26
C VAL A 46 -13.36 -3.31 13.49
N PRO A 47 -13.20 -2.17 14.17
CA PRO A 47 -14.04 -1.81 15.30
C PRO A 47 -15.46 -1.48 14.82
N ASP A 48 -16.42 -2.37 15.12
CA ASP A 48 -17.83 -2.20 14.74
C ASP A 48 -18.75 -2.22 15.97
N PHE A 49 -19.46 -1.11 16.20
CA PHE A 49 -20.42 -0.99 17.29
C PHE A 49 -21.71 -1.77 17.03
N HIS A 50 -22.09 -2.00 15.77
CA HIS A 50 -23.28 -2.78 15.43
C HIS A 50 -23.05 -4.24 15.76
N LEU A 51 -21.89 -4.79 15.38
CA LEU A 51 -21.50 -6.16 15.72
C LEU A 51 -21.51 -6.38 17.23
N LYS A 52 -21.00 -5.41 18.02
CA LYS A 52 -21.06 -5.45 19.48
C LYS A 52 -22.49 -5.50 20.01
N LYS A 53 -23.39 -4.66 19.48
CA LYS A 53 -24.81 -4.66 19.87
C LYS A 53 -25.51 -5.97 19.53
N LEU A 54 -25.28 -6.51 18.34
CA LEU A 54 -25.87 -7.78 17.90
C LEU A 54 -25.36 -8.95 18.75
N SER A 55 -24.06 -8.99 19.04
CA SER A 55 -23.48 -9.99 19.93
C SER A 55 -24.10 -9.97 21.33
N ALA A 56 -24.38 -8.77 21.87
CA ALA A 56 -25.06 -8.61 23.16
C ALA A 56 -26.56 -9.00 23.13
N ILE A 57 -27.23 -8.99 21.98
CA ILE A 57 -28.64 -9.42 21.86
C ILE A 57 -28.71 -10.94 21.71
N TYR A 58 -27.93 -11.48 20.78
CA TYR A 58 -28.04 -12.89 20.35
C TYR A 58 -27.17 -13.86 21.15
N HIS A 59 -26.18 -13.36 21.90
CA HIS A 59 -25.26 -14.17 22.71
C HIS A 59 -24.65 -15.37 21.95
N PRO A 60 -24.03 -15.15 20.77
CA PRO A 60 -23.45 -16.24 19.99
C PRO A 60 -22.24 -16.83 20.70
N GLN A 61 -21.94 -18.11 20.44
CA GLN A 61 -20.75 -18.78 20.99
C GLN A 61 -19.43 -18.10 20.57
N LYS A 62 -19.42 -17.46 19.39
CA LYS A 62 -18.26 -16.73 18.86
C LYS A 62 -18.74 -15.49 18.10
N THR A 63 -18.08 -14.35 18.34
CA THR A 63 -18.25 -13.13 17.54
C THR A 63 -17.00 -12.94 16.68
N THR A 64 -17.18 -12.92 15.36
CA THR A 64 -16.07 -12.78 14.40
C THR A 64 -16.15 -11.41 13.73
N PRO A 65 -15.20 -10.49 13.99
CA PRO A 65 -15.17 -9.20 13.32
C PRO A 65 -14.71 -9.34 11.86
N ALA A 66 -15.04 -8.34 11.04
CA ALA A 66 -14.33 -8.13 9.79
C ALA A 66 -12.87 -7.74 10.08
N VAL A 67 -11.96 -8.03 9.16
CA VAL A 67 -10.53 -7.75 9.31
C VAL A 67 -10.00 -6.94 8.13
N VAL A 68 -8.96 -6.15 8.39
CA VAL A 68 -8.13 -5.46 7.40
C VAL A 68 -6.71 -5.94 7.57
N GLU A 69 -6.03 -6.22 6.47
CA GLU A 69 -4.62 -6.54 6.42
C GLU A 69 -3.83 -5.26 6.13
N PHE A 70 -2.92 -4.89 7.02
CA PHE A 70 -1.96 -3.81 6.81
C PHE A 70 -0.63 -4.39 6.38
N VAL A 71 -0.01 -3.79 5.36
CA VAL A 71 1.30 -4.17 4.85
C VAL A 71 2.24 -2.98 5.08
N ASP A 72 3.32 -3.15 5.85
CA ASP A 72 4.37 -2.14 5.97
C ASP A 72 5.24 -2.18 4.71
N ILE A 73 5.14 -1.13 3.89
CA ILE A 73 5.94 -1.00 2.67
C ILE A 73 7.14 -0.10 3.00
N ALA A 74 8.35 -0.62 2.75
CA ALA A 74 9.61 0.05 3.06
C ALA A 74 9.63 1.52 2.59
N GLY A 75 10.34 2.42 3.27
CA GLY A 75 10.31 3.86 2.93
C GLY A 75 10.84 4.17 1.52
N LEU A 76 10.04 4.91 0.73
CA LEU A 76 10.45 5.43 -0.57
C LEU A 76 11.45 6.58 -0.37
N VAL A 77 12.58 6.54 -1.07
CA VAL A 77 13.51 7.67 -1.19
C VAL A 77 13.36 8.28 -2.59
N LYS A 78 13.50 9.60 -2.68
CA LYS A 78 13.48 10.35 -3.95
C LYS A 78 14.42 9.72 -4.98
N GLY A 79 13.95 9.53 -6.22
CA GLY A 79 14.74 8.87 -7.27
C GLY A 79 14.61 7.35 -7.31
N ALA A 80 13.73 6.76 -6.50
CA ALA A 80 13.32 5.36 -6.57
C ALA A 80 12.96 4.89 -7.99
N SER A 81 12.34 5.75 -8.81
CA SER A 81 12.04 5.41 -10.20
C SER A 81 13.24 5.17 -11.10
N LYS A 82 14.40 5.79 -10.79
CA LYS A 82 15.63 5.80 -11.61
C LYS A 82 16.53 4.59 -11.43
N GLY A 83 16.18 3.63 -10.57
CA GLY A 83 16.72 2.27 -10.67
C GLY A 83 17.83 1.87 -9.68
N GLU A 84 17.98 2.50 -8.53
CA GLU A 84 18.89 2.01 -7.45
C GLU A 84 18.40 0.72 -6.75
N GLY A 85 17.49 -0.04 -7.36
CA GLY A 85 17.00 -1.34 -6.85
C GLY A 85 15.92 -1.22 -5.76
N LEU A 86 16.07 -0.32 -4.78
CA LEU A 86 15.11 -0.15 -3.69
C LEU A 86 13.73 0.32 -4.16
N GLY A 87 13.70 1.24 -5.13
CA GLY A 87 12.44 1.80 -5.64
C GLY A 87 11.56 0.82 -6.40
N ASN A 88 12.15 -0.12 -7.15
CA ASN A 88 11.36 -1.10 -7.90
C ASN A 88 10.73 -2.17 -6.99
N GLN A 89 11.41 -2.55 -5.90
CA GLN A 89 10.83 -3.47 -4.90
C GLN A 89 9.68 -2.81 -4.13
N PHE A 90 9.81 -1.52 -3.79
CA PHE A 90 8.73 -0.74 -3.19
C PHE A 90 7.46 -0.74 -4.05
N LEU A 91 7.62 -0.47 -5.35
CA LEU A 91 6.50 -0.38 -6.28
C LEU A 91 5.88 -1.73 -6.59
N SER A 92 6.63 -2.84 -6.54
CA SER A 92 6.05 -4.18 -6.66
C SER A 92 5.14 -4.49 -5.48
N HIS A 93 5.53 -4.14 -4.26
CA HIS A 93 4.70 -4.33 -3.07
C HIS A 93 3.44 -3.45 -3.07
N ILE A 94 3.51 -2.24 -3.63
CA ILE A 94 2.30 -1.42 -3.80
C ILE A 94 1.29 -2.09 -4.73
N ARG A 95 1.73 -2.82 -5.76
CA ARG A 95 0.82 -3.54 -6.67
C ARG A 95 0.12 -4.72 -6.02
N GLU A 96 0.64 -5.20 -4.90
CA GLU A 96 0.06 -6.32 -4.15
C GLU A 96 -1.08 -5.85 -3.23
N VAL A 97 -1.17 -4.55 -2.93
CA VAL A 97 -2.21 -4.01 -2.05
C VAL A 97 -3.39 -3.40 -2.81
N THR A 98 -4.55 -3.35 -2.14
CA THR A 98 -5.79 -2.81 -2.70
C THR A 98 -6.04 -1.34 -2.35
N ALA A 99 -5.37 -0.84 -1.32
CA ALA A 99 -5.47 0.53 -0.83
C ALA A 99 -4.12 1.00 -0.31
N ILE A 100 -3.91 2.31 -0.31
CA ILE A 100 -2.69 2.95 0.19
C ILE A 100 -3.04 3.83 1.39
N CYS A 101 -2.31 3.68 2.49
CA CYS A 101 -2.30 4.60 3.62
C CYS A 101 -1.01 5.42 3.57
N HIS A 102 -1.12 6.68 3.15
CA HIS A 102 0.01 7.58 3.02
C HIS A 102 0.27 8.33 4.33
N VAL A 103 1.38 8.01 5.00
CA VAL A 103 1.84 8.67 6.22
C VAL A 103 2.72 9.86 5.87
N VAL A 104 2.31 11.03 6.35
CA VAL A 104 3.00 12.31 6.11
C VAL A 104 3.45 12.89 7.45
N ARG A 105 4.72 13.34 7.52
CA ARG A 105 5.28 13.92 8.74
C ARG A 105 4.77 15.35 8.92
N CYS A 106 4.01 15.58 10.00
CA CYS A 106 3.52 16.90 10.39
C CYS A 106 4.01 17.32 11.79
N PHE A 107 5.21 16.88 12.19
CA PHE A 107 5.80 17.18 13.50
C PHE A 107 7.28 17.51 13.38
N GLU A 108 7.74 18.42 14.24
CA GLU A 108 9.15 18.78 14.42
C GLU A 108 9.77 17.95 15.54
N ASP A 109 10.99 17.45 15.31
CA ASP A 109 11.80 16.76 16.33
C ASP A 109 13.27 16.89 15.94
N GLU A 110 14.07 17.51 16.81
CA GLU A 110 15.50 17.76 16.60
C GLU A 110 16.33 16.46 16.50
N ASN A 111 15.81 15.36 17.04
CA ASN A 111 16.48 14.06 17.00
C ASN A 111 16.15 13.25 15.74
N VAL A 112 15.22 13.72 14.91
CA VAL A 112 14.72 12.99 13.74
C VAL A 112 15.02 13.75 12.46
N THR A 113 16.03 13.27 11.72
CA THR A 113 16.42 13.84 10.44
C THR A 113 15.36 13.63 9.36
N HIS A 114 15.17 14.66 8.53
CA HIS A 114 14.32 14.60 7.34
C HIS A 114 15.16 14.36 6.09
N VAL A 115 14.69 13.52 5.17
CA VAL A 115 15.45 13.12 3.97
C VAL A 115 15.77 14.32 3.06
N GLU A 116 14.83 15.26 2.94
CA GLU A 116 15.03 16.49 2.16
C GLU A 116 15.63 17.64 2.99
N GLY A 117 16.11 17.36 4.21
CA GLY A 117 16.76 18.35 5.09
C GLY A 117 15.83 19.33 5.82
N SER A 118 14.61 19.53 5.33
CA SER A 118 13.55 20.29 6.02
C SER A 118 12.24 19.51 6.02
N ILE A 119 11.35 19.78 6.97
CA ILE A 119 9.99 19.22 7.01
C ILE A 119 9.09 20.08 6.12
N ASP A 120 8.47 19.46 5.11
CA ASP A 120 7.49 20.11 4.23
C ASP A 120 6.47 19.06 3.78
N PRO A 121 5.32 18.95 4.47
CA PRO A 121 4.31 17.93 4.18
C PRO A 121 3.81 17.94 2.74
N ILE A 122 3.70 19.12 2.11
CA ILE A 122 3.17 19.26 0.75
C ILE A 122 4.19 18.71 -0.24
N ARG A 123 5.45 19.16 -0.13
CA ARG A 123 6.54 18.64 -0.96
C ARG A 123 6.69 17.12 -0.80
N ASP A 124 6.57 16.61 0.42
CA ASP A 124 6.74 15.19 0.70
C ASP A 124 5.63 14.34 0.05
N ILE A 125 4.39 14.85 0.04
CA ILE A 125 3.28 14.25 -0.71
C ILE A 125 3.58 14.24 -2.21
N GLU A 126 3.95 15.40 -2.76
CA GLU A 126 4.24 15.57 -4.18
C GLU A 126 5.36 14.65 -4.68
N ILE A 127 6.41 14.43 -3.86
CA ILE A 127 7.50 13.50 -4.19
C ILE A 127 6.95 12.10 -4.41
N ILE A 128 6.13 11.59 -3.49
CA ILE A 128 5.60 10.23 -3.57
C ILE A 128 4.60 10.11 -4.72
N GLU A 129 3.67 11.06 -4.85
CA GLU A 129 2.69 11.05 -5.95
C GLU A 129 3.36 11.10 -7.32
N THR A 130 4.39 11.94 -7.47
CA THR A 130 5.16 12.04 -8.73
C THR A 130 5.82 10.71 -9.08
N GLU A 131 6.42 10.02 -8.10
CA GLU A 131 7.06 8.72 -8.33
C GLU A 131 6.05 7.63 -8.72
N LEU A 132 4.84 7.66 -8.15
CA LEU A 132 3.74 6.75 -8.54
C LEU A 132 3.28 7.03 -9.97
N ILE A 133 3.03 8.31 -10.31
CA ILE A 133 2.58 8.72 -11.65
C ILE A 133 3.62 8.35 -12.72
N ILE A 134 4.90 8.58 -12.46
CA ILE A 134 5.99 8.20 -13.38
C ILE A 134 5.98 6.70 -13.66
N LYS A 135 5.63 5.88 -12.66
CA LYS A 135 5.63 4.42 -12.77
C LYS A 135 4.39 3.86 -13.45
N ASP A 136 3.26 4.51 -13.26
CA ASP A 136 2.08 4.25 -14.06
C ASP A 136 2.33 4.60 -15.53
N LEU A 137 2.97 5.74 -15.79
CA LEU A 137 3.36 6.14 -17.15
C LEU A 137 4.30 5.12 -17.82
N ASP A 138 5.38 4.69 -17.15
CA ASP A 138 6.28 3.64 -17.67
C ASP A 138 5.52 2.32 -17.93
N SER A 139 4.52 2.00 -17.11
CA SER A 139 3.70 0.80 -17.29
C SER A 139 2.78 0.91 -18.52
N VAL A 140 2.13 2.06 -18.71
CA VAL A 140 1.30 2.35 -19.87
C VAL A 140 2.13 2.31 -21.15
N GLU A 141 3.29 2.98 -21.17
CA GLU A 141 4.17 2.98 -22.35
C GLU A 141 4.66 1.57 -22.74
N ARG A 142 5.01 0.74 -21.75
CA ARG A 142 5.42 -0.65 -21.99
C ARG A 142 4.28 -1.48 -22.55
N GLN A 143 3.08 -1.30 -22.01
CA GLN A 143 1.88 -2.01 -22.47
C GLN A 143 1.52 -1.56 -23.88
N GLU A 144 1.52 -0.26 -24.17
CA GLU A 144 1.27 0.31 -25.49
C GLU A 144 2.21 -0.29 -26.55
N LYS A 145 3.54 -0.27 -26.29
CA LYS A 145 4.55 -0.85 -27.20
C LYS A 145 4.31 -2.35 -27.45
N LYS A 146 3.94 -3.10 -26.41
CA LYS A 146 3.65 -4.54 -26.49
C LYS A 146 2.39 -4.81 -27.29
N THR A 147 1.31 -4.08 -27.01
CA THR A 147 0.00 -4.22 -27.67
C THR A 147 0.09 -3.81 -29.14
N ALA A 148 0.78 -2.70 -29.46
CA ALA A 148 1.04 -2.28 -30.84
C ALA A 148 1.82 -3.33 -31.65
N LYS A 149 2.80 -4.00 -31.03
CA LYS A 149 3.55 -5.09 -31.68
C LYS A 149 2.66 -6.30 -31.98
N LYS A 150 1.79 -6.70 -31.03
CA LYS A 150 0.86 -7.82 -31.21
C LYS A 150 -0.23 -7.56 -32.25
N LEU A 151 -0.71 -6.32 -32.32
CA LEU A 151 -1.68 -5.89 -33.30
C LEU A 151 -1.12 -6.00 -34.73
N LYS A 152 0.15 -5.58 -34.91
CA LYS A 152 0.88 -5.75 -36.18
C LYS A 152 1.08 -7.23 -36.57
N SER A 153 1.13 -8.15 -35.60
CA SER A 153 1.19 -9.60 -35.86
C SER A 153 -0.18 -10.27 -36.10
N GLY A 154 -1.27 -9.50 -36.12
CA GLY A 154 -2.60 -9.97 -36.54
C GLY A 154 -3.63 -10.15 -35.43
N GLU A 155 -3.32 -9.83 -34.17
CA GLU A 155 -4.28 -9.88 -33.06
C GLU A 155 -5.21 -8.65 -33.06
N LYS A 156 -6.19 -8.63 -33.97
CA LYS A 156 -7.15 -7.52 -34.15
C LYS A 156 -8.01 -7.22 -32.93
N SER A 157 -8.16 -8.17 -31.99
CA SER A 157 -8.90 -7.96 -30.74
C SER A 157 -8.28 -6.90 -29.82
N LEU A 158 -7.03 -6.49 -30.09
CA LEU A 158 -6.29 -5.51 -29.29
C LEU A 158 -6.47 -4.05 -29.76
N GLU A 159 -7.24 -3.79 -30.81
CA GLU A 159 -7.48 -2.42 -31.32
C GLU A 159 -8.10 -1.51 -30.26
N ALA A 160 -9.12 -2.00 -29.54
CA ALA A 160 -9.78 -1.25 -28.49
C ALA A 160 -8.87 -1.00 -27.27
N GLU A 161 -8.00 -1.97 -26.93
CA GLU A 161 -7.04 -1.83 -25.83
C GLU A 161 -5.97 -0.80 -26.17
N LEU A 162 -5.42 -0.83 -27.39
CA LEU A 162 -4.42 0.14 -27.82
C LEU A 162 -4.99 1.56 -27.84
N SER A 163 -6.22 1.74 -28.33
CA SER A 163 -6.90 3.03 -28.34
C SER A 163 -7.19 3.59 -26.94
N ALA A 164 -7.26 2.75 -25.90
CA ALA A 164 -7.46 3.20 -24.53
C ALA A 164 -6.15 3.56 -23.82
N LEU A 165 -5.01 3.12 -24.36
CA LEU A 165 -3.67 3.40 -23.82
C LEU A 165 -3.02 4.65 -24.43
N THR A 166 -3.53 5.13 -25.57
CA THR A 166 -3.08 6.32 -26.31
C THR A 166 -4.03 7.49 -26.15
#